data_AF-A0A2M9BJ02-F1
#
_entry.id   AF-A0A2M9BJ02-F1
#
_cell.length_a   1.000
_cell.length_b   1.000
_cell.length_c   1.000
_cell.angle_alpha   90.00
_cell.angle_beta   90.00
_cell.angle_gamma   90.00
#
_symmetry.space_group_name_H-M   'P 1'
#
loop_
_entity.id
_entity.type
_entity.pdbx_description
1 polymer ?
#
loop_
_entity_poly.entity_id
_entity_poly.type
_entity_poly.pdbx_seq_one_letter_code
_entity_poly.pdbx_strand_id
1 'polypeptide(L)'
;MVAAGLVATATLGASGPQTVMAGEQATSTTVAAAETAEPHEVEQPGPTYEQLIEARRDEQTSRSAKRESLKEPDAEIVAGAAKATAEPLEEAPEEADEPTSDFSGDACPSGSSVESGLVANAVAVHRAVCAEFPSVTSYGGVRSGDGGAHGTGQALDIMVTGSTGDAIADYVRANASSLGVSEVIWSQQIWTVERASEGWRAMSDRGSTTANHYDHVHVTVY
;
A
#
# COMPACT_ATOMS: atom_id res chain seq x y z
N MET A 1 -16.55 -56.99 36.88
CA MET A 1 -15.53 -57.85 37.53
C MET A 1 -14.16 -57.29 37.15
N VAL A 2 -13.37 -56.83 38.15
CA VAL A 2 -11.87 -56.80 38.23
C VAL A 2 -11.14 -55.98 37.12
N ALA A 3 -10.15 -55.09 37.33
CA ALA A 3 -9.47 -54.47 38.48
C ALA A 3 -8.54 -53.33 37.97
N ALA A 4 -8.08 -52.50 38.91
CA ALA A 4 -6.74 -51.86 39.07
C ALA A 4 -6.04 -51.20 37.85
N GLY A 5 -5.46 -50.00 37.91
CA GLY A 5 -4.95 -49.19 39.01
C GLY A 5 -3.53 -48.72 38.66
N LEU A 6 -3.24 -47.42 38.74
CA LEU A 6 -1.89 -46.92 39.07
C LEU A 6 -1.97 -45.45 39.51
N VAL A 7 -1.35 -45.17 40.64
CA VAL A 7 -1.23 -43.86 41.31
C VAL A 7 0.23 -43.41 41.15
N ALA A 8 0.46 -42.14 40.84
CA ALA A 8 1.78 -41.52 40.96
C ALA A 8 1.67 -40.30 41.90
N THR A 9 2.32 -40.42 43.05
CA THR A 9 2.47 -39.39 44.08
C THR A 9 3.73 -38.58 43.83
N ALA A 10 3.61 -37.24 43.79
CA ALA A 10 4.75 -36.33 43.81
C ALA A 10 4.97 -35.82 45.25
N THR A 11 6.22 -35.91 45.71
CA THR A 11 6.69 -35.55 47.05
C THR A 11 7.07 -34.06 47.15
N LEU A 12 6.62 -33.39 48.22
CA LEU A 12 7.12 -32.10 48.71
C LEU A 12 8.33 -32.29 49.65
N GLY A 13 9.30 -31.38 49.60
CA GLY A 13 10.31 -31.11 50.64
C GLY A 13 10.83 -29.68 50.46
N ALA A 14 10.58 -28.73 51.36
CA ALA A 14 11.28 -28.41 52.63
C ALA A 14 12.02 -27.06 52.47
N SER A 15 11.52 -25.95 53.02
CA SER A 15 11.79 -25.40 54.36
C SER A 15 13.23 -24.89 54.59
N GLY A 16 13.38 -23.58 54.76
CA GLY A 16 14.53 -22.91 55.37
C GLY A 16 14.07 -21.63 56.10
N PRO A 17 14.49 -21.36 57.35
CA PRO A 17 14.01 -20.22 58.13
C PRO A 17 14.92 -18.97 58.08
N GLN A 18 14.28 -17.87 58.48
CA GLN A 18 14.71 -16.49 58.70
C GLN A 18 15.88 -16.35 59.69
N THR A 19 16.64 -15.23 59.64
CA THR A 19 16.81 -14.24 60.74
C THR A 19 17.83 -13.13 60.38
N VAL A 20 17.54 -11.94 60.91
CA VAL A 20 18.08 -10.57 60.78
C VAL A 20 19.36 -10.26 61.60
N MET A 21 19.98 -9.09 61.33
CA MET A 21 20.65 -8.08 62.22
C MET A 21 21.83 -7.41 61.44
N ALA A 22 21.87 -6.11 61.09
CA ALA A 22 21.94 -4.84 61.85
C ALA A 22 23.38 -4.34 62.18
N GLY A 23 23.67 -3.06 61.85
CA GLY A 23 24.84 -2.22 62.28
C GLY A 23 26.10 -2.35 61.39
N GLU A 24 26.91 -1.34 61.05
CA GLU A 24 27.13 0.02 61.57
C GLU A 24 27.96 0.85 60.56
N GLN A 25 28.12 2.15 60.79
CA GLN A 25 28.62 3.21 59.89
C GLN A 25 30.14 3.22 59.57
N ALA A 26 30.51 3.90 58.47
CA ALA A 26 31.67 4.81 58.44
C ALA A 26 31.57 5.85 57.30
N THR A 27 32.01 7.07 57.62
CA THR A 27 32.01 8.30 56.85
C THR A 27 33.17 8.38 55.83
N SER A 28 32.98 9.10 54.72
CA SER A 28 34.11 9.71 53.99
C SER A 28 33.64 10.90 53.15
N THR A 29 34.19 12.07 53.47
CA THR A 29 34.00 13.36 52.80
C THR A 29 34.91 13.46 51.58
N THR A 30 34.38 13.90 50.43
CA THR A 30 35.17 14.56 49.39
C THR A 30 34.41 15.78 48.85
N VAL A 31 35.20 16.81 48.50
CA VAL A 31 34.79 18.15 48.08
C VAL A 31 35.00 18.33 46.56
N ALA A 32 34.05 19.06 45.96
CA ALA A 32 34.14 19.91 44.76
C ALA A 32 34.69 19.37 43.42
N ALA A 33 33.84 19.41 42.39
CA ALA A 33 34.14 20.02 41.09
C ALA A 33 32.82 20.36 40.38
N ALA A 34 32.48 21.64 40.31
CA ALA A 34 31.41 22.14 39.43
C ALA A 34 32.01 22.25 38.03
N GLU A 35 31.82 21.22 37.22
CA GLU A 35 32.07 21.26 35.78
C GLU A 35 30.91 22.04 35.14
N THR A 36 31.26 23.10 34.43
CA THR A 36 30.30 23.90 33.67
C THR A 36 29.89 23.07 32.46
N ALA A 37 28.71 22.46 32.53
CA ALA A 37 28.10 21.80 31.38
C ALA A 37 27.77 22.86 30.32
N GLU A 38 28.40 22.75 29.16
CA GLU A 38 27.98 23.44 27.95
C GLU A 38 26.50 23.09 27.69
N PRO A 39 25.65 24.03 27.25
CA PRO A 39 24.27 23.72 26.97
C PRO A 39 24.24 22.76 25.78
N HIS A 40 23.93 21.50 26.06
CA HIS A 40 23.53 20.54 25.04
C HIS A 40 22.34 21.15 24.29
N GLU A 41 22.58 21.52 23.03
CA GLU A 41 21.53 21.87 22.09
C GLU A 41 20.56 20.70 22.05
N VAL A 42 19.35 20.92 22.55
CA VAL A 42 18.28 19.92 22.53
C VAL A 42 17.94 19.72 21.06
N GLU A 43 18.46 18.65 20.47
CA GLU A 43 18.05 18.20 19.14
C GLU A 43 16.54 18.06 19.16
N GLN A 44 15.86 18.95 18.42
CA GLN A 44 14.41 18.96 18.41
C GLN A 44 13.91 17.61 17.89
N PRO A 45 12.91 16.99 18.53
CA PRO A 45 12.33 15.77 17.99
C PRO A 45 11.84 16.06 16.57
N GLY A 46 12.19 15.17 15.64
CA GLY A 46 11.71 15.24 14.26
C GLY A 46 10.18 15.31 14.19
N PRO A 47 9.62 15.69 13.02
CA PRO A 47 8.18 15.86 12.86
C PRO A 47 7.42 14.60 13.29
N THR A 48 6.31 14.80 13.98
CA THR A 48 5.44 13.68 14.37
C THR A 48 4.80 13.04 13.16
N TYR A 49 4.28 11.85 13.34
CA TYR A 49 3.60 11.13 12.28
C TYR A 49 2.37 11.87 11.74
N GLU A 50 1.57 12.50 12.61
CA GLU A 50 0.51 13.42 12.19
C GLU A 50 1.05 14.53 11.27
N GLN A 51 2.17 15.16 11.64
CA GLN A 51 2.74 16.27 10.88
C GLN A 51 3.23 15.83 9.50
N LEU A 52 3.76 14.60 9.38
CA LEU A 52 4.16 14.03 8.09
C LEU A 52 2.96 13.72 7.19
N ILE A 53 1.85 13.25 7.78
CA ILE A 53 0.60 13.00 7.05
C ILE A 53 -0.03 14.32 6.61
N GLU A 54 -0.07 15.32 7.49
CA GLU A 54 -0.58 16.66 7.17
C GLU A 54 0.25 17.32 6.06
N ALA A 55 1.58 17.30 6.16
CA ALA A 55 2.44 17.85 5.12
C ALA A 55 2.24 17.16 3.76
N ARG A 56 2.08 15.83 3.75
CA ARG A 56 1.81 15.08 2.51
C ARG A 56 0.41 15.37 1.96
N ARG A 57 -0.59 15.47 2.83
CA ARG A 57 -1.97 15.86 2.46
C ARG A 57 -2.00 17.25 1.84
N ASP A 58 -1.29 18.20 2.42
CA ASP A 58 -1.23 19.59 1.95
C ASP A 58 -0.51 19.67 0.60
N GLU A 59 0.64 19.00 0.48
CA GLU A 59 1.39 18.90 -0.77
C GLU A 59 0.54 18.28 -1.88
N GLN A 60 -0.17 17.19 -1.58
CA GLN A 60 -1.00 16.50 -2.56
C GLN A 60 -2.28 17.26 -2.89
N THR A 61 -2.91 17.93 -1.92
CA THR A 61 -4.08 18.80 -2.17
C THR A 61 -3.68 19.95 -3.09
N SER A 62 -2.52 20.57 -2.83
CA SER A 62 -1.96 21.62 -3.70
C SER A 62 -1.68 21.10 -5.11
N ARG A 63 -1.15 19.87 -5.24
CA ARG A 63 -0.88 19.22 -6.53
C ARG A 63 -2.15 18.81 -7.28
N SER A 64 -3.15 18.27 -6.59
CA SER A 64 -4.47 17.95 -7.17
C SER A 64 -5.14 19.21 -7.69
N ALA A 65 -5.14 20.30 -6.92
CA ALA A 65 -5.66 21.60 -7.34
C ALA A 65 -4.85 22.17 -8.53
N LYS A 66 -3.52 22.02 -8.52
CA LYS A 66 -2.65 22.39 -9.65
C LYS A 66 -3.01 21.60 -10.91
N ARG A 67 -3.25 20.29 -10.79
CA ARG A 67 -3.59 19.42 -11.91
C ARG A 67 -4.97 19.72 -12.49
N GLU A 68 -5.96 19.99 -11.63
CA GLU A 68 -7.28 20.45 -12.06
C GLU A 68 -7.17 21.80 -12.79
N SER A 69 -6.40 22.74 -12.23
CA SER A 69 -6.15 24.05 -12.84
C SER A 69 -5.39 24.00 -14.17
N LEU A 70 -4.59 22.95 -14.43
CA LEU A 70 -3.85 22.78 -15.69
C LEU A 70 -4.66 22.06 -16.77
N LYS A 71 -5.88 21.59 -16.47
CA LYS A 71 -6.74 20.88 -17.43
C LYS A 71 -7.52 21.81 -18.37
N GLU A 72 -7.40 23.13 -18.20
CA GLU A 72 -7.98 24.13 -19.10
C GLU A 72 -6.85 25.02 -19.65
N PRO A 73 -6.64 25.02 -20.98
CA PRO A 73 -7.45 25.85 -21.86
C PRO A 73 -8.07 25.10 -23.06
N ASP A 74 -9.18 25.65 -23.54
CA ASP A 74 -9.98 25.21 -24.67
C ASP A 74 -9.15 24.82 -25.92
N ALA A 75 -9.30 23.57 -26.35
CA ALA A 75 -8.92 23.13 -27.69
C ALA A 75 -10.18 22.64 -28.42
N GLU A 76 -10.76 23.56 -29.18
CA GLU A 76 -11.73 23.33 -30.24
C GLU A 76 -11.14 22.34 -31.26
N ILE A 77 -11.49 21.05 -31.15
CA ILE A 77 -11.26 20.08 -32.22
C ILE A 77 -12.51 20.07 -33.09
N VAL A 78 -12.37 20.73 -34.24
CA VAL A 78 -13.23 20.66 -35.41
C VAL A 78 -13.62 19.21 -35.74
N ALA A 79 -14.90 18.92 -35.55
CA ALA A 79 -15.55 17.70 -35.99
C ALA A 79 -15.52 17.60 -37.53
N GLY A 80 -14.87 16.57 -38.05
CA GLY A 80 -14.94 16.14 -39.45
C GLY A 80 -15.68 14.81 -39.56
N ALA A 81 -16.99 14.88 -39.77
CA ALA A 81 -17.85 13.73 -40.04
C ALA A 81 -17.69 13.22 -41.48
N ALA A 82 -17.71 11.90 -41.67
CA ALA A 82 -18.03 11.27 -42.96
C ALA A 82 -18.87 9.99 -42.76
N LYS A 83 -20.18 10.24 -42.67
CA LYS A 83 -21.34 9.54 -43.27
C LYS A 83 -21.35 8.00 -43.45
N ALA A 84 -22.38 7.42 -42.85
CA ALA A 84 -22.88 6.05 -42.96
C ALA A 84 -23.40 5.63 -44.35
N THR A 85 -23.36 4.33 -44.60
CA THR A 85 -24.40 3.58 -45.33
C THR A 85 -24.63 2.25 -44.61
N ALA A 86 -25.89 1.94 -44.34
CA ALA A 86 -26.36 0.83 -43.52
C ALA A 86 -26.90 -0.36 -44.37
N GLU A 87 -26.55 -1.57 -43.92
CA GLU A 87 -27.33 -2.84 -43.83
C GLU A 87 -27.66 -3.64 -45.13
N PRO A 88 -27.89 -4.99 -45.08
CA PRO A 88 -28.22 -5.81 -43.89
C PRO A 88 -27.57 -7.22 -43.72
N LEU A 89 -27.48 -7.64 -42.44
CA LEU A 89 -27.71 -8.96 -41.82
C LEU A 89 -27.23 -10.25 -42.50
N GLU A 90 -26.20 -10.89 -41.93
CA GLU A 90 -26.20 -12.33 -41.64
C GLU A 90 -25.37 -12.62 -40.36
N GLU A 91 -25.92 -13.48 -39.51
CA GLU A 91 -25.54 -13.76 -38.13
C GLU A 91 -24.52 -14.92 -38.05
N ALA A 92 -23.39 -14.69 -37.38
CA ALA A 92 -22.43 -15.71 -36.96
C ALA A 92 -21.71 -15.22 -35.68
N PRO A 93 -21.33 -16.11 -34.74
CA PRO A 93 -21.01 -15.73 -33.37
C PRO A 93 -19.70 -14.93 -33.32
N GLU A 94 -19.79 -13.76 -32.72
CA GLU A 94 -18.68 -12.87 -32.44
C GLU A 94 -17.83 -13.50 -31.32
N GLU A 95 -16.73 -14.15 -31.69
CA GLU A 95 -15.67 -14.45 -30.74
C GLU A 95 -15.07 -13.12 -30.26
N ALA A 96 -15.04 -12.95 -28.95
CA ALA A 96 -14.53 -11.75 -28.30
C ALA A 96 -13.10 -11.46 -28.76
N ASP A 97 -12.92 -10.30 -29.37
CA ASP A 97 -11.62 -9.71 -29.68
C ASP A 97 -10.96 -9.34 -28.34
N GLU A 98 -10.13 -10.26 -27.82
CA GLU A 98 -9.29 -10.00 -26.65
C GLU A 98 -8.39 -8.80 -27.00
N PRO A 99 -8.42 -7.68 -26.24
CA PRO A 99 -7.54 -6.57 -26.53
C PRO A 99 -6.10 -7.05 -26.36
N THR A 100 -5.36 -7.16 -27.46
CA THR A 100 -3.92 -7.42 -27.43
C THR A 100 -3.29 -6.26 -26.70
N SER A 101 -2.88 -6.48 -25.46
CA SER A 101 -2.32 -5.44 -24.62
C SER A 101 -0.93 -5.09 -25.12
N ASP A 102 -0.69 -3.80 -25.43
CA ASP A 102 0.61 -3.27 -25.88
C ASP A 102 1.66 -3.21 -24.75
N PHE A 103 1.41 -3.87 -23.61
CA PHE A 103 2.35 -3.90 -22.49
C PHE A 103 3.34 -5.05 -22.66
N SER A 104 4.59 -4.83 -22.23
CA SER A 104 5.53 -5.94 -22.09
C SER A 104 4.93 -6.96 -21.12
N GLY A 105 4.58 -8.12 -21.66
CA GLY A 105 4.16 -9.30 -20.90
C GLY A 105 5.35 -10.07 -20.35
N ASP A 106 6.57 -9.54 -20.41
CA ASP A 106 7.76 -10.20 -19.90
C ASP A 106 7.70 -10.30 -18.37
N ALA A 107 8.25 -11.39 -17.83
CA ALA A 107 8.35 -11.57 -16.39
C ALA A 107 9.24 -10.46 -15.82
N CYS A 108 8.77 -9.84 -14.74
CA CYS A 108 9.53 -8.81 -14.06
C CYS A 108 10.81 -9.39 -13.41
N PRO A 109 12.01 -8.87 -13.71
CA PRO A 109 13.24 -9.38 -13.08
C PRO A 109 13.21 -9.32 -11.55
N SER A 110 12.47 -8.35 -10.97
CA SER A 110 12.28 -8.18 -9.54
C SER A 110 10.83 -8.37 -9.14
N GLY A 111 10.52 -9.25 -8.19
CA GLY A 111 9.16 -9.36 -7.66
C GLY A 111 8.22 -10.29 -8.40
N SER A 112 8.67 -11.02 -9.44
CA SER A 112 7.86 -12.08 -10.09
C SER A 112 7.29 -13.16 -9.16
N SER A 113 7.82 -13.32 -7.94
CA SER A 113 7.20 -14.20 -6.93
C SER A 113 5.80 -13.75 -6.52
N VAL A 114 5.45 -12.47 -6.69
CA VAL A 114 4.13 -11.92 -6.37
C VAL A 114 3.04 -12.47 -7.29
N GLU A 115 3.39 -12.93 -8.50
CA GLU A 115 2.43 -13.40 -9.51
C GLU A 115 1.72 -14.70 -9.11
N SER A 116 2.26 -15.44 -8.14
CA SER A 116 1.68 -16.70 -7.68
C SER A 116 0.28 -16.49 -7.10
N GLY A 117 -0.73 -16.99 -7.82
CA GLY A 117 -2.14 -16.92 -7.42
C GLY A 117 -2.86 -15.62 -7.80
N LEU A 118 -2.17 -14.68 -8.45
CA LEU A 118 -2.82 -13.52 -9.07
C LEU A 118 -3.62 -13.95 -10.30
N VAL A 119 -4.71 -13.23 -10.57
CA VAL A 119 -5.43 -13.35 -11.85
C VAL A 119 -4.64 -12.69 -12.98
N ALA A 120 -4.97 -13.03 -14.23
CA ALA A 120 -4.23 -12.57 -15.41
C ALA A 120 -4.09 -11.03 -15.49
N ASN A 121 -5.17 -10.30 -15.21
CA ASN A 121 -5.15 -8.83 -15.20
C ASN A 121 -4.21 -8.26 -14.12
N ALA A 122 -4.16 -8.85 -12.93
CA ALA A 122 -3.26 -8.41 -11.87
C ALA A 122 -1.78 -8.72 -12.21
N VAL A 123 -1.52 -9.84 -12.90
CA VAL A 123 -0.19 -10.13 -13.48
C VAL A 123 0.18 -9.11 -14.56
N ALA A 124 -0.77 -8.73 -15.43
CA ALA A 124 -0.56 -7.72 -16.46
C ALA A 124 -0.21 -6.36 -15.85
N VAL A 125 -0.92 -5.93 -14.80
CA VAL A 125 -0.59 -4.71 -14.04
C VAL A 125 0.83 -4.80 -13.46
N HIS A 126 1.18 -5.91 -12.80
CA HIS A 126 2.51 -6.10 -12.23
C HIS A 126 3.62 -5.94 -13.28
N ARG A 127 3.50 -6.62 -14.42
CA ARG A 127 4.50 -6.59 -15.49
C ARG A 127 4.58 -5.24 -16.18
N ALA A 128 3.44 -4.61 -16.47
CA ALA A 128 3.40 -3.27 -17.05
C ALA A 128 4.06 -2.22 -16.14
N VAL A 129 3.77 -2.25 -14.84
CA VAL A 129 4.39 -1.34 -13.87
C VAL A 129 5.88 -1.64 -13.71
N CYS A 130 6.28 -2.90 -13.68
CA CYS A 130 7.69 -3.26 -13.60
C CYS A 130 8.51 -2.76 -14.80
N ALA A 131 7.96 -2.91 -16.01
CA ALA A 131 8.63 -2.46 -17.24
C ALA A 131 8.80 -0.94 -17.27
N GLU A 132 7.76 -0.19 -16.89
CA GLU A 132 7.77 1.28 -16.92
C GLU A 132 8.52 1.90 -15.72
N PHE A 133 8.43 1.27 -14.55
CA PHE A 133 9.00 1.76 -13.30
C PHE A 133 9.99 0.76 -12.68
N PRO A 134 11.14 0.51 -13.31
CA PRO A 134 12.09 -0.53 -12.88
C PRO A 134 12.74 -0.28 -11.51
N SER A 135 12.56 0.91 -10.91
CA SER A 135 12.97 1.19 -9.53
C SER A 135 12.05 0.55 -8.48
N VAL A 136 10.86 0.09 -8.87
CA VAL A 136 9.93 -0.59 -7.97
C VAL A 136 10.22 -2.07 -8.00
N THR A 137 10.59 -2.62 -6.85
CA THR A 137 11.02 -4.01 -6.73
C THR A 137 10.25 -4.82 -5.70
N SER A 138 9.27 -4.20 -5.04
CA SER A 138 8.51 -4.78 -3.93
C SER A 138 7.02 -4.64 -4.19
N TYR A 139 6.31 -5.76 -4.06
CA TYR A 139 4.89 -5.88 -4.38
C TYR A 139 4.20 -6.79 -3.37
N GLY A 140 2.99 -6.41 -2.96
CA GLY A 140 2.07 -7.27 -2.22
C GLY A 140 1.02 -7.87 -3.16
N GLY A 141 0.76 -9.17 -3.04
CA GLY A 141 -0.19 -9.89 -3.90
C GLY A 141 -1.21 -10.65 -3.07
N VAL A 142 -1.39 -11.93 -3.35
CA VAL A 142 -2.40 -12.77 -2.69
C VAL A 142 -2.21 -12.82 -1.18
N ARG A 143 -3.31 -12.68 -0.43
CA ARG A 143 -3.36 -12.88 1.02
C ARG A 143 -4.36 -13.98 1.37
N SER A 144 -3.90 -15.19 1.64
CA SER A 144 -4.79 -16.33 1.93
C SER A 144 -5.69 -16.05 3.14
N GLY A 145 -7.00 -16.25 2.97
CA GLY A 145 -7.99 -16.00 4.02
C GLY A 145 -8.49 -14.55 4.10
N ASP A 146 -7.94 -13.64 3.29
CA ASP A 146 -8.51 -12.31 3.07
C ASP A 146 -9.84 -12.44 2.30
N GLY A 147 -10.88 -11.74 2.75
CA GLY A 147 -12.21 -11.81 2.13
C GLY A 147 -12.40 -10.87 0.94
N GLY A 148 -11.41 -10.02 0.64
CA GLY A 148 -11.44 -9.04 -0.44
C GLY A 148 -10.60 -9.46 -1.65
N ALA A 149 -10.28 -8.48 -2.50
CA ALA A 149 -9.59 -8.69 -3.77
C ALA A 149 -8.18 -9.30 -3.64
N HIS A 150 -7.49 -9.10 -2.51
CA HIS A 150 -6.23 -9.80 -2.24
C HIS A 150 -6.45 -11.29 -1.97
N GLY A 151 -7.59 -11.69 -1.42
CA GLY A 151 -7.91 -13.10 -1.20
C GLY A 151 -8.16 -13.87 -2.48
N THR A 152 -8.76 -13.20 -3.47
CA THR A 152 -9.08 -13.76 -4.79
C THR A 152 -7.97 -13.54 -5.84
N GLY A 153 -6.89 -12.85 -5.48
CA GLY A 153 -5.77 -12.55 -6.38
C GLY A 153 -6.07 -11.45 -7.41
N GLN A 154 -7.14 -10.67 -7.19
CA GLN A 154 -7.56 -9.53 -8.01
C GLN A 154 -6.95 -8.20 -7.55
N ALA A 155 -6.09 -8.20 -6.53
CA ALA A 155 -5.43 -6.98 -6.07
C ALA A 155 -3.91 -7.10 -6.00
N LEU A 156 -3.27 -5.96 -6.25
CA LEU A 156 -1.83 -5.78 -6.20
C LEU A 156 -1.51 -4.49 -5.42
N ASP A 157 -0.65 -4.61 -4.42
CA ASP A 157 -0.06 -3.47 -3.71
C ASP A 157 1.32 -3.19 -4.30
N ILE A 158 1.50 -2.04 -4.92
CA ILE A 158 2.77 -1.60 -5.51
C ILE A 158 3.48 -0.76 -4.45
N MET A 159 4.52 -1.33 -3.80
CA MET A 159 5.13 -0.71 -2.62
C MET A 159 6.03 0.47 -3.02
N VAL A 160 5.56 1.68 -2.79
CA VAL A 160 6.20 2.92 -3.24
C VAL A 160 5.75 4.11 -2.40
N THR A 161 6.59 5.13 -2.28
CA THR A 161 6.26 6.40 -1.62
C THR A 161 6.58 7.59 -2.53
N GLY A 162 6.02 8.75 -2.23
CA GLY A 162 6.37 10.02 -2.89
C GLY A 162 5.92 10.09 -4.36
N SER A 163 6.63 10.90 -5.15
CA SER A 163 6.24 11.23 -6.54
C SER A 163 6.20 10.03 -7.48
N THR A 164 6.95 8.96 -7.19
CA THR A 164 6.89 7.73 -8.00
C THR A 164 5.53 7.06 -7.87
N GLY A 165 4.91 7.09 -6.69
CA GLY A 165 3.54 6.59 -6.51
C GLY A 165 2.51 7.43 -7.26
N ASP A 166 2.68 8.75 -7.33
CA ASP A 166 1.82 9.63 -8.16
C ASP A 166 1.89 9.21 -9.64
N ALA A 167 3.11 9.01 -10.15
CA ALA A 167 3.32 8.62 -11.55
C ALA A 167 2.73 7.23 -11.86
N ILE A 168 2.90 6.26 -10.95
CA ILE A 168 2.34 4.91 -11.09
C ILE A 168 0.81 4.95 -11.07
N ALA A 169 0.21 5.65 -10.10
CA ALA A 169 -1.24 5.74 -9.99
C ALA A 169 -1.84 6.38 -11.26
N ASP A 170 -1.20 7.41 -11.82
CA ASP A 170 -1.63 8.03 -13.07
C ASP A 170 -1.43 7.12 -14.29
N TYR A 171 -0.30 6.41 -14.37
CA TYR A 171 -0.04 5.43 -15.43
C TYR A 171 -1.08 4.31 -15.42
N VAL A 172 -1.36 3.72 -14.26
CA VAL A 172 -2.35 2.63 -14.13
C VAL A 172 -3.74 3.12 -14.52
N ARG A 173 -4.14 4.33 -14.09
CA ARG A 173 -5.43 4.93 -14.47
C ARG A 173 -5.55 5.20 -15.97
N ALA A 174 -4.49 5.74 -16.59
CA ALA A 174 -4.48 6.02 -18.02
C ALA A 174 -4.61 4.74 -18.86
N ASN A 175 -4.14 3.61 -18.32
CA ASN A 175 -4.13 2.30 -18.98
C ASN A 175 -5.20 1.34 -18.44
N ALA A 176 -6.17 1.84 -17.66
CA ALA A 176 -7.08 0.99 -16.89
C ALA A 176 -7.87 0.01 -17.76
N SER A 177 -8.36 0.46 -18.92
CA SER A 177 -9.11 -0.41 -19.85
C SER A 177 -8.26 -1.56 -20.38
N SER A 178 -7.02 -1.29 -20.78
CA SER A 178 -6.13 -2.29 -21.37
C SER A 178 -5.53 -3.24 -20.33
N LEU A 179 -5.47 -2.82 -19.06
CA LEU A 179 -4.97 -3.62 -17.94
C LEU A 179 -6.08 -4.31 -17.13
N GLY A 180 -7.36 -4.13 -17.50
CA GLY A 180 -8.49 -4.68 -16.75
C GLY A 180 -8.63 -4.11 -15.33
N VAL A 181 -8.18 -2.88 -15.08
CA VAL A 181 -8.24 -2.24 -13.76
C VAL A 181 -9.65 -1.73 -13.48
N SER A 182 -10.14 -1.96 -12.26
CA SER A 182 -11.44 -1.49 -11.78
C SER A 182 -11.32 -0.35 -10.76
N GLU A 183 -10.27 -0.38 -9.94
CA GLU A 183 -10.04 0.58 -8.85
C GLU A 183 -8.54 0.85 -8.63
N VAL A 184 -8.22 2.10 -8.29
CA VAL A 184 -6.90 2.51 -7.79
C VAL A 184 -7.09 3.30 -6.50
N ILE A 185 -6.36 2.94 -5.46
CA ILE A 185 -6.27 3.71 -4.22
C ILE A 185 -4.83 4.18 -4.03
N TRP A 186 -4.66 5.48 -3.86
CA TRP A 186 -3.36 6.08 -3.62
C TRP A 186 -3.51 7.31 -2.73
N SER A 187 -2.71 7.33 -1.66
CA SER A 187 -2.48 8.52 -0.84
C SER A 187 -3.80 9.19 -0.40
N GLN A 188 -4.58 8.39 0.34
CA GLN A 188 -5.91 8.68 0.90
C GLN A 188 -6.99 9.05 -0.13
N GLN A 189 -6.79 8.71 -1.40
CA GLN A 189 -7.78 8.92 -2.45
C GLN A 189 -8.09 7.62 -3.17
N ILE A 190 -9.31 7.55 -3.70
CA ILE A 190 -9.81 6.42 -4.47
C ILE A 190 -10.31 6.90 -5.83
N TRP A 191 -9.98 6.14 -6.87
CA TRP A 191 -10.51 6.28 -8.21
C TRP A 191 -11.05 4.92 -8.66
N THR A 192 -12.21 4.91 -9.32
CA THR A 192 -12.80 3.68 -9.88
C THR A 192 -13.23 3.94 -11.32
N VAL A 193 -13.23 2.91 -12.15
CA VAL A 193 -13.75 2.99 -13.53
C VAL A 193 -15.22 3.42 -13.53
N GLU A 194 -16.03 2.84 -12.63
CA GLU A 194 -17.45 3.15 -12.48
C GLU A 194 -17.73 4.64 -12.24
N ARG A 195 -16.83 5.32 -11.51
CA ARG A 195 -16.96 6.74 -11.16
C ARG A 195 -15.86 7.59 -11.80
N ALA A 196 -15.35 7.17 -12.96
CA ALA A 196 -14.20 7.80 -13.59
C ALA A 196 -14.43 9.30 -13.89
N SER A 197 -15.67 9.70 -14.19
CA SER A 197 -16.05 11.10 -14.44
C SER A 197 -15.90 12.01 -13.22
N GLU A 198 -15.95 11.45 -12.00
CA GLU A 198 -15.72 12.21 -10.76
C GLU A 198 -14.22 12.39 -10.46
N GLY A 199 -13.35 11.65 -11.15
CA GLY A 199 -11.93 11.66 -10.86
C GLY A 199 -11.58 11.05 -9.50
N TRP A 200 -10.56 11.61 -8.85
CA TRP A 200 -10.13 11.17 -7.52
C TRP A 200 -11.13 11.63 -6.46
N ARG A 201 -11.45 10.75 -5.53
CA ARG A 201 -12.34 11.03 -4.41
C ARG A 201 -11.57 10.82 -3.12
N ALA A 202 -11.72 11.74 -2.17
CA ALA A 202 -11.12 11.60 -0.85
C ALA A 202 -11.71 10.40 -0.11
N MET A 203 -10.85 9.66 0.60
CA MET A 203 -11.26 8.65 1.57
C MET A 203 -11.28 9.25 2.98
N SER A 204 -12.12 8.69 3.85
CA SER A 204 -12.01 8.95 5.28
C SER A 204 -10.64 8.49 5.80
N ASP A 205 -10.12 9.18 6.81
CA ASP A 205 -8.92 8.73 7.51
C ASP A 205 -9.16 7.38 8.20
N ARG A 206 -8.28 6.41 7.91
CA ARG A 206 -8.33 5.05 8.44
C ARG A 206 -7.27 4.79 9.53
N GLY A 207 -6.54 5.82 9.96
CA GLY A 207 -5.71 5.80 11.16
C GLY A 207 -4.27 5.28 10.98
N SER A 208 -3.80 5.02 9.76
CA SER A 208 -2.38 4.68 9.51
C SER A 208 -1.94 4.98 8.08
N THR A 209 -0.63 5.09 7.84
CA THR A 209 0.00 5.25 6.52
C THR A 209 -0.47 4.15 5.57
N THR A 210 -0.39 2.89 6.00
CA THR A 210 -0.81 1.75 5.18
C THR A 210 -2.31 1.76 4.94
N ALA A 211 -3.15 1.97 5.97
CA ALA A 211 -4.60 2.00 5.77
C ALA A 211 -5.05 3.17 4.87
N ASN A 212 -4.29 4.27 4.88
CA ASN A 212 -4.49 5.43 4.01
C ASN A 212 -3.69 5.37 2.70
N HIS A 213 -3.00 4.27 2.40
CA HIS A 213 -2.29 4.06 1.13
C HIS A 213 -1.22 5.11 0.82
N TYR A 214 -0.51 5.58 1.85
CA TYR A 214 0.61 6.52 1.70
C TYR A 214 1.95 5.81 1.42
N ASP A 215 2.01 4.48 1.58
CA ASP A 215 3.19 3.62 1.37
C ASP A 215 3.05 2.59 0.24
N HIS A 216 1.91 2.59 -0.47
CA HIS A 216 1.69 1.76 -1.65
C HIS A 216 0.56 2.30 -2.52
N VAL A 217 0.66 2.07 -3.83
CA VAL A 217 -0.48 2.19 -4.76
C VAL A 217 -1.20 0.86 -4.77
N HIS A 218 -2.46 0.84 -4.34
CA HIS A 218 -3.30 -0.35 -4.42
C HIS A 218 -4.10 -0.35 -5.72
N VAL A 219 -4.10 -1.47 -6.42
CA VAL A 219 -4.80 -1.66 -7.69
C VAL A 219 -5.68 -2.89 -7.56
N THR A 220 -6.98 -2.74 -7.86
CA THR A 220 -7.90 -3.87 -8.04
C THR A 220 -8.28 -3.99 -9.51
N VAL A 221 -8.38 -5.22 -10.00
CA VAL A 221 -8.74 -5.57 -11.38
C VAL A 221 -10.07 -6.32 -11.45
N TYR A 222 -10.64 -6.44 -12.64
CA TYR A 222 -11.76 -7.35 -12.94
C TYR A 222 -11.29 -8.80 -12.96
#